data_AF-A0A1M5B4K1-F1
#
_entry.id   AF-A0A1M5B4K1-F1
#
_cell.length_a   1.000
_cell.length_b   1.000
_cell.length_c   1.000
_cell.angle_alpha   90.00
_cell.angle_beta   90.00
_cell.angle_gamma   90.00
#
_symmetry.space_group_name_H-M   'P 1'
#
loop_
_entity.id
_entity.type
_entity.pdbx_description
1 polymer ?
#
loop_
_entity_poly.entity_id
_entity_poly.type
_entity_poly.pdbx_seq_one_letter_code
_entity_poly.pdbx_strand_id
1 'polypeptide(L)'
;MWKDFVQTSKFGNLAELDVGLRSYFQGLRSPNRLFISWLGRAMENRRVAPPFHGELDPFIEKAFVSTLQDSGHAELLTADEFGDNLSKRSIKGTEIDQTLPIHGVLSTVDQNTILTTHWDSCCSFLCTNDKAISDKALYSFEGFKCTKQTDVYWGLH
;
A
#
# COMPACT_ATOMS: atom_id res chain seq x y z
N MET A 1 12.65 2.10 1.35
CA MET A 1 11.51 2.86 1.91
C MET A 1 11.39 4.22 1.20
N TRP A 2 10.22 4.86 1.23
CA TRP A 2 9.99 6.18 0.62
C TRP A 2 10.90 7.27 1.23
N LYS A 3 11.16 7.19 2.54
CA LYS A 3 12.14 8.06 3.20
C LYS A 3 13.53 7.98 2.57
N ASP A 4 14.01 6.77 2.26
CA ASP A 4 15.32 6.58 1.60
C ASP A 4 15.30 7.17 0.18
N PHE A 5 14.15 7.06 -0.49
CA PHE A 5 13.95 7.66 -1.81
C PHE A 5 14.04 9.18 -1.74
N VAL A 6 13.36 9.82 -0.78
CA VAL A 6 13.47 11.27 -0.53
C VAL A 6 14.92 11.66 -0.25
N GLN A 7 15.61 10.97 0.67
CA GLN A 7 16.99 11.29 1.07
C GLN A 7 18.04 11.24 -0.05
N THR A 8 17.76 10.51 -1.11
CA THR A 8 18.69 10.27 -2.22
C THR A 8 18.22 10.87 -3.54
N SER A 9 17.05 11.50 -3.53
CA SER A 9 16.49 12.21 -4.67
C SER A 9 16.59 13.72 -4.43
N LYS A 10 15.90 14.49 -5.28
CA LYS A 10 15.85 15.96 -5.14
C LYS A 10 14.64 16.44 -4.34
N PHE A 11 13.77 15.53 -3.89
CA PHE A 11 12.63 15.87 -3.06
C PHE A 11 13.09 16.30 -1.66
N GLY A 12 12.56 17.41 -1.16
CA GLY A 12 12.87 17.90 0.18
C GLY A 12 12.13 17.16 1.29
N ASN A 13 10.96 16.58 0.99
CA ASN A 13 10.11 15.87 1.94
C ASN A 13 9.13 14.92 1.23
N LEU A 14 8.38 14.14 2.01
CA LEU A 14 7.38 13.19 1.50
C LEU A 14 6.21 13.87 0.78
N ALA A 15 5.83 15.10 1.17
CA ALA A 15 4.73 15.81 0.51
C ALA A 15 5.10 16.24 -0.93
N GLU A 16 6.34 16.66 -1.15
CA GLU A 16 6.82 16.94 -2.52
C GLU A 16 6.89 15.67 -3.38
N LEU A 17 7.32 14.55 -2.78
CA LEU A 17 7.32 13.26 -3.44
C LEU A 17 5.89 12.82 -3.82
N ASP A 18 4.92 12.98 -2.93
CA ASP A 18 3.50 12.72 -3.20
C ASP A 18 2.98 13.54 -4.38
N VAL A 19 3.27 14.85 -4.41
CA VAL A 19 2.94 15.71 -5.55
C VAL A 19 3.60 15.21 -6.83
N GLY A 20 4.85 14.73 -6.76
CA GLY A 20 5.57 14.14 -7.88
C GLY A 20 4.92 12.88 -8.41
N LEU A 21 4.54 11.96 -7.53
CA LEU A 21 3.84 10.71 -7.86
C LEU A 21 2.47 11.00 -8.49
N ARG A 22 1.64 11.84 -7.87
CA ARG A 22 0.33 12.21 -8.40
C ARG A 22 0.42 12.99 -9.70
N SER A 23 1.46 13.81 -9.88
CA SER A 23 1.74 14.47 -11.17
C SER A 23 2.11 13.46 -12.26
N TYR A 24 2.88 12.43 -11.91
CA TYR A 24 3.32 11.38 -12.84
C TYR A 24 2.15 10.52 -13.33
N PHE A 25 1.21 10.15 -12.46
CA PHE A 25 -0.01 9.41 -12.83
C PHE A 25 -1.15 10.28 -13.37
N GLN A 26 -0.93 11.59 -13.52
CA GLN A 26 -1.95 12.54 -13.98
C GLN A 26 -3.14 12.72 -13.02
N GLY A 27 -2.96 12.37 -11.74
CA GLY A 27 -3.96 12.55 -10.67
C GLY A 27 -4.08 13.99 -10.13
N LEU A 28 -3.43 14.97 -10.76
CA LEU A 28 -3.53 16.39 -10.40
C LEU A 28 -4.01 17.23 -11.59
N ARG A 29 -4.94 18.17 -11.32
CA ARG A 29 -5.39 19.17 -12.31
C ARG A 29 -4.25 20.06 -12.83
N SER A 30 -3.22 20.28 -12.02
CA SER A 30 -2.05 21.10 -12.35
C SER A 30 -0.76 20.33 -11.99
N PRO A 31 -0.28 19.45 -12.87
CA PRO A 31 0.86 18.59 -12.59
C PRO A 31 2.16 19.37 -12.50
N ASN A 32 3.04 18.98 -11.58
CA ASN A 32 4.36 19.57 -11.40
C ASN A 32 5.40 18.84 -12.27
N ARG A 33 5.73 19.41 -13.43
CA ARG A 33 6.69 18.84 -14.39
C ARG A 33 8.11 18.71 -13.82
N LEU A 34 8.51 19.60 -12.91
CA LEU A 34 9.82 19.51 -12.28
C LEU A 34 9.92 18.25 -11.42
N PHE A 35 8.88 17.98 -10.62
CA PHE A 35 8.83 16.80 -9.76
C PHE A 35 8.73 15.50 -10.56
N ILE A 36 7.98 15.48 -11.67
CA ILE A 36 7.99 14.37 -12.62
C ILE A 36 9.42 14.07 -13.10
N SER A 37 10.19 15.11 -13.47
CA SER A 37 11.58 14.93 -13.93
C SER A 37 12.53 14.44 -12.84
N TRP A 38 12.27 14.79 -11.58
CA TRP A 38 13.06 14.32 -10.44
C TRP A 38 12.75 12.85 -10.14
N LEU A 39 11.46 12.50 -10.16
CA LEU A 39 10.98 11.15 -9.99
C LEU A 39 11.56 10.21 -11.05
N GLY A 40 11.44 10.55 -12.33
CA GLY A 40 11.94 9.73 -13.44
C GLY A 40 13.46 9.49 -13.36
N ARG A 41 14.25 10.53 -13.06
CA ARG A 41 15.71 10.39 -12.88
C ARG A 41 16.07 9.53 -11.67
N ALA A 42 15.36 9.70 -10.55
CA ALA A 42 15.61 8.91 -9.35
C ALA A 42 15.27 7.42 -9.58
N MET A 43 14.20 7.13 -10.32
CA MET A 43 13.82 5.77 -10.72
C MET A 43 14.83 5.13 -11.67
N GLU A 44 15.27 5.86 -12.72
CA GLU A 44 16.27 5.40 -13.67
C GLU A 44 17.60 5.07 -12.99
N ASN A 45 18.10 5.98 -12.14
CA ASN A 45 19.35 5.79 -11.39
C ASN A 45 19.30 4.56 -10.48
N ARG A 46 18.12 4.23 -9.93
CA ARG A 46 17.90 3.10 -9.02
C ARG A 46 17.49 1.82 -9.75
N ARG A 47 17.24 1.89 -11.06
CA ARG A 47 16.69 0.78 -11.88
C ARG A 47 15.41 0.20 -11.26
N VAL A 48 14.55 1.08 -10.76
CA VAL A 48 13.23 0.70 -10.21
C VAL A 48 12.14 1.17 -11.15
N ALA A 49 11.09 0.36 -11.30
CA ALA A 49 9.88 0.78 -12.00
C ALA A 49 9.13 1.85 -11.17
N PRO A 50 8.38 2.75 -11.82
CA PRO A 50 7.43 3.58 -11.10
C PRO A 50 6.41 2.70 -10.36
N PRO A 51 5.95 3.09 -9.17
CA PRO A 51 4.81 2.41 -8.57
C PRO A 51 3.60 2.53 -9.51
N PHE A 52 2.61 1.68 -9.37
CA PHE A 52 1.33 1.86 -10.05
C PHE A 52 0.30 2.31 -9.03
N HIS A 53 -0.54 3.28 -9.39
CA HIS A 53 -1.52 3.82 -8.46
C HIS A 53 -2.64 2.80 -8.23
N GLY A 54 -3.12 2.73 -6.99
CA GLY A 54 -4.21 1.82 -6.62
C GLY A 54 -3.81 0.35 -6.60
N GLU A 55 -2.54 -0.01 -6.74
CA GLU A 55 -2.08 -1.40 -6.57
C GLU A 55 -1.54 -1.62 -5.15
N LEU A 56 -1.81 -2.79 -4.58
CA LEU A 56 -1.15 -3.19 -3.34
C LEU A 56 0.29 -3.61 -3.65
N ASP A 57 1.26 -3.01 -2.95
CA ASP A 57 2.66 -3.34 -3.15
C ASP A 57 2.93 -4.82 -2.78
N PRO A 58 3.58 -5.63 -3.64
CA PRO A 58 3.81 -7.05 -3.38
C PRO A 58 4.64 -7.34 -2.11
N PHE A 59 5.47 -6.41 -1.64
CA PHE A 59 6.17 -6.55 -0.36
C PHE A 59 5.22 -6.33 0.81
N ILE A 60 4.28 -5.37 0.70
CA ILE A 60 3.22 -5.16 1.69
C ILE A 60 2.33 -6.40 1.79
N GLU A 61 1.87 -6.89 0.65
CA GLU A 61 1.07 -8.10 0.52
C GLU A 61 1.75 -9.30 1.20
N LYS A 62 3.01 -9.59 0.85
CA LYS A 62 3.74 -10.74 1.38
C LYS A 62 3.92 -10.68 2.89
N ALA A 63 4.31 -9.53 3.45
CA ALA A 63 4.50 -9.46 4.89
C ALA A 63 3.17 -9.44 5.66
N PHE A 64 2.09 -8.94 5.05
CA PHE A 64 0.75 -9.07 5.60
C PHE A 64 0.33 -10.54 5.69
N VAL A 65 0.43 -11.30 4.59
CA VAL A 65 0.10 -12.74 4.58
C VAL A 65 0.96 -13.50 5.59
N SER A 66 2.27 -13.26 5.63
CA SER A 66 3.17 -13.87 6.62
C SER A 66 2.79 -13.52 8.06
N THR A 67 2.34 -12.28 8.31
CA THR A 67 1.86 -11.87 9.63
C THR A 67 0.59 -12.62 10.05
N LEU A 68 -0.34 -12.83 9.11
CA LEU A 68 -1.54 -13.62 9.36
C LEU A 68 -1.23 -15.09 9.63
N GLN A 69 -0.32 -15.68 8.85
CA GLN A 69 0.15 -17.06 9.04
C GLN A 69 0.76 -17.25 10.44
N ASP A 70 1.65 -16.35 10.86
CA ASP A 70 2.29 -16.40 12.17
C ASP A 70 1.29 -16.20 13.33
N SER A 71 0.15 -15.57 13.04
CA SER A 71 -0.95 -15.38 14.00
C SER A 71 -1.95 -16.55 13.99
N GLY A 72 -1.69 -17.61 13.23
CA GLY A 72 -2.50 -18.83 13.18
C GLY A 72 -3.64 -18.80 12.16
N HIS A 73 -3.74 -17.78 11.31
CA HIS A 73 -4.72 -17.75 10.24
C HIS A 73 -4.30 -18.69 9.10
N ALA A 74 -5.25 -19.53 8.69
CA ALA A 74 -5.08 -20.49 7.59
C ALA A 74 -5.70 -20.02 6.27
N GLU A 75 -6.61 -19.05 6.36
CA GLU A 75 -7.46 -18.61 5.26
C GLU A 75 -7.52 -17.08 5.24
N LEU A 76 -7.66 -16.53 4.03
CA LEU A 76 -7.83 -15.12 3.76
C LEU A 76 -9.06 -14.93 2.85
N LEU A 77 -9.80 -13.86 3.05
CA LEU A 77 -10.82 -13.40 2.12
C LEU A 77 -10.22 -12.36 1.18
N THR A 78 -10.54 -12.46 -0.10
CA THR A 78 -10.18 -11.50 -1.14
C THR A 78 -11.43 -10.99 -1.82
N ALA A 79 -11.56 -9.68 -1.94
CA ALA A 79 -12.59 -9.00 -2.70
C ALA A 79 -11.94 -8.02 -3.69
N ASP A 80 -12.71 -7.52 -4.64
CA ASP A 80 -12.27 -6.42 -5.51
C ASP A 80 -12.18 -5.07 -4.75
N GLU A 81 -11.86 -3.99 -5.46
CA GLU A 81 -11.69 -2.66 -4.89
C GLU A 81 -12.96 -2.08 -4.25
N PHE A 82 -14.14 -2.62 -4.59
CA PHE A 82 -15.42 -2.21 -4.03
C PHE A 82 -15.88 -3.11 -2.87
N GLY A 83 -15.10 -4.16 -2.56
CA GLY A 83 -15.49 -5.18 -1.59
C GLY A 83 -16.45 -6.23 -2.17
N ASP A 84 -16.67 -6.21 -3.49
CA ASP A 84 -17.48 -7.18 -4.20
C ASP A 84 -16.64 -8.43 -4.59
N ASN A 85 -17.29 -9.45 -5.15
CA ASN A 85 -16.64 -10.68 -5.61
C ASN A 85 -15.81 -11.41 -4.52
N LEU A 86 -16.35 -11.48 -3.31
CA LEU A 86 -15.72 -12.13 -2.17
C LEU A 86 -15.37 -13.59 -2.47
N SER A 87 -14.10 -13.93 -2.31
CA SER A 87 -13.57 -15.28 -2.47
C SER A 87 -12.67 -15.63 -1.29
N LYS A 88 -12.70 -16.90 -0.88
CA LYS A 88 -11.87 -17.43 0.20
C LYS A 88 -10.67 -18.15 -0.39
N ARG A 89 -9.48 -17.86 0.14
CA ARG A 89 -8.21 -18.42 -0.30
C ARG A 89 -7.45 -19.03 0.86
N SER A 90 -6.82 -20.18 0.63
CA SER A 90 -5.90 -20.77 1.59
C SER A 90 -4.60 -19.98 1.60
N ILE A 91 -4.12 -19.65 2.79
CA ILE A 91 -2.78 -19.09 3.01
C ILE A 91 -1.92 -20.08 3.83
N LYS A 92 -2.26 -21.36 3.88
CA LYS A 92 -1.42 -22.38 4.53
C LYS A 92 -0.19 -22.71 3.67
N GLY A 93 1.00 -22.61 4.25
CA GLY A 93 2.27 -23.02 3.63
C GLY A 93 3.15 -21.85 3.18
N THR A 94 4.30 -22.15 2.57
CA THR A 94 5.28 -21.15 2.10
C THR A 94 4.99 -20.62 0.70
N GLU A 95 4.12 -21.28 -0.05
CA GLU A 95 3.73 -20.88 -1.39
C GLU A 95 2.46 -20.06 -1.30
N ILE A 96 2.59 -18.73 -1.46
CA ILE A 96 1.44 -17.90 -1.84
C ILE A 96 1.16 -18.28 -3.29
N ASP A 97 0.42 -19.38 -3.49
CA ASP A 97 0.18 -20.02 -4.78
C ASP A 97 -0.69 -19.18 -5.74
N GLN A 98 -1.03 -17.94 -5.37
CA GLN A 98 -2.03 -17.18 -6.10
C GLN A 98 -1.70 -15.70 -6.13
N THR A 99 -1.77 -15.14 -7.33
CA THR A 99 -1.87 -13.70 -7.51
C THR A 99 -3.09 -13.20 -6.75
N LEU A 100 -2.84 -12.44 -5.67
CA LEU A 100 -3.88 -11.69 -4.99
C LEU A 100 -4.41 -10.60 -5.93
N PRO A 101 -5.69 -10.22 -5.80
CA PRO A 101 -6.26 -9.17 -6.63
C PRO A 101 -5.46 -7.86 -6.45
N ILE A 102 -4.98 -7.34 -7.58
CA ILE A 102 -4.08 -6.17 -7.66
C ILE A 102 -4.68 -4.93 -6.97
N HIS A 103 -6.00 -4.74 -7.11
CA HIS A 103 -6.77 -3.65 -6.49
C HIS A 103 -7.66 -4.12 -5.33
N GLY A 104 -7.38 -5.31 -4.78
CA GLY A 104 -8.34 -5.98 -3.91
C GLY A 104 -8.29 -5.58 -2.44
N VAL A 105 -9.38 -5.89 -1.76
CA VAL A 105 -9.45 -5.90 -0.30
C VAL A 105 -9.06 -7.28 0.21
N LEU A 106 -8.04 -7.34 1.06
CA LEU A 106 -7.62 -8.56 1.76
C LEU A 106 -8.14 -8.50 3.18
N SER A 107 -8.78 -9.56 3.67
CA SER A 107 -9.26 -9.58 5.06
C SER A 107 -9.19 -10.96 5.70
N THR A 108 -9.06 -10.99 7.03
CA THR A 108 -9.26 -12.23 7.80
C THR A 108 -10.70 -12.71 7.65
N VAL A 109 -10.96 -14.01 7.86
CA VAL A 109 -12.30 -14.60 7.70
C VAL A 109 -13.35 -13.95 8.61
N ASP A 110 -12.92 -13.49 9.78
CA ASP A 110 -13.75 -12.75 10.75
C ASP A 110 -13.82 -11.24 10.46
N GLN A 111 -13.12 -10.76 9.44
CA GLN A 111 -13.00 -9.35 9.01
C GLN A 111 -12.47 -8.40 10.10
N ASN A 112 -11.83 -8.93 11.15
CA ASN A 112 -11.21 -8.12 12.20
C ASN A 112 -9.92 -7.43 11.73
N THR A 113 -9.34 -7.90 10.63
CA THR A 113 -8.16 -7.31 9.99
C THR A 113 -8.42 -7.18 8.49
N ILE A 114 -8.18 -6.00 7.95
CA ILE A 114 -8.37 -5.64 6.54
C ILE A 114 -7.13 -4.90 6.05
N LEU A 115 -6.61 -5.30 4.90
CA LEU A 115 -5.59 -4.58 4.14
C LEU A 115 -6.18 -4.18 2.79
N THR A 116 -6.06 -2.91 2.44
CA THR A 116 -6.52 -2.37 1.16
C THR A 116 -5.58 -1.27 0.69
N THR A 117 -5.72 -0.83 -0.55
CA THR A 117 -4.97 0.30 -1.13
C THR A 117 -5.96 1.35 -1.63
N HIS A 118 -5.64 2.62 -1.46
CA HIS A 118 -6.53 3.68 -1.92
C HIS A 118 -6.41 3.86 -3.43
N TRP A 119 -7.54 3.84 -4.14
CA TRP A 119 -7.64 4.06 -5.59
C TRP A 119 -7.04 5.42 -5.93
N ASP A 120 -6.07 5.48 -6.85
CA ASP A 120 -5.30 6.70 -7.16
C ASP A 120 -4.28 7.14 -6.08
N SER A 121 -3.81 6.24 -5.21
CA SER A 121 -2.63 6.51 -4.38
C SER A 121 -1.65 5.33 -4.37
N CYS A 122 -0.45 5.58 -3.84
CA CYS A 122 0.54 4.55 -3.52
C CYS A 122 0.52 4.16 -2.03
N CYS A 123 -0.56 4.48 -1.32
CA CYS A 123 -0.73 4.22 0.11
C CYS A 123 -1.69 3.06 0.36
N SER A 124 -1.28 2.17 1.26
CA SER A 124 -2.09 1.07 1.74
C SER A 124 -2.59 1.31 3.16
N PHE A 125 -3.79 0.83 3.45
CA PHE A 125 -4.45 0.94 4.75
C PHE A 125 -4.57 -0.43 5.38
N LEU A 126 -4.01 -0.56 6.58
CA LEU A 126 -4.23 -1.71 7.46
C LEU A 126 -5.20 -1.30 8.56
N CYS A 127 -6.42 -1.83 8.51
CA CYS A 127 -7.45 -1.64 9.52
C CYS A 127 -7.52 -2.92 10.36
N THR A 128 -7.19 -2.86 11.64
CA THR A 128 -7.21 -4.06 12.50
C THR A 128 -7.54 -3.76 13.94
N ASN A 129 -8.32 -4.66 14.56
CA ASN A 129 -8.52 -4.71 16.01
C ASN A 129 -7.48 -5.59 16.72
N ASP A 130 -6.63 -6.29 15.96
CA ASP A 130 -5.57 -7.14 16.48
C ASP A 130 -4.30 -6.33 16.72
N LYS A 131 -3.94 -6.19 18.00
CA LYS A 131 -2.76 -5.44 18.41
C LYS A 131 -1.45 -6.08 17.95
N ALA A 132 -1.36 -7.41 17.91
CA ALA A 132 -0.14 -8.10 17.51
C ALA A 132 0.13 -7.90 16.01
N ILE A 133 -0.92 -7.99 15.18
CA ILE A 133 -0.84 -7.71 13.75
C ILE A 133 -0.46 -6.23 13.53
N SER A 134 -1.13 -5.31 14.22
CA SER A 134 -0.85 -3.87 14.10
C SER A 134 0.58 -3.51 14.48
N ASP A 135 1.08 -4.05 15.59
CA ASP A 135 2.43 -3.75 16.07
C ASP A 135 3.48 -4.34 15.13
N LYS A 136 3.29 -5.57 14.62
CA LYS A 136 4.21 -6.19 13.65
C LYS A 136 4.27 -5.45 12.32
N ALA A 137 3.11 -5.05 11.78
CA ALA A 137 3.05 -4.31 10.51
C ALA A 137 3.81 -2.98 10.56
N LEU A 138 3.75 -2.26 11.68
CA LEU A 138 4.50 -1.01 11.87
C LEU A 138 6.02 -1.19 11.83
N TYR A 139 6.53 -2.35 12.23
CA TYR A 139 7.98 -2.64 12.16
C TYR A 139 8.41 -3.06 10.76
N SER A 140 7.50 -3.63 9.96
CA SER A 140 7.81 -4.14 8.63
C SER A 140 7.75 -3.08 7.53
N PHE A 141 7.02 -1.97 7.74
CA PHE A 141 6.76 -0.98 6.69
C PHE A 141 6.90 0.47 7.16
N GLU A 142 7.19 1.37 6.21
CA GLU A 142 7.08 2.80 6.46
C GLU A 142 5.60 3.18 6.57
N GLY A 143 5.19 3.65 7.74
CA GLY A 143 3.81 4.02 7.99
C GLY A 143 3.61 4.59 9.39
N PHE A 144 2.35 4.89 9.71
CA PHE A 144 1.95 5.38 11.01
C PHE A 144 0.55 4.86 11.36
N LYS A 145 0.26 4.76 12.66
CA LYS A 145 -1.10 4.45 13.14
C LYS A 145 -1.99 5.66 12.91
N CYS A 146 -3.07 5.48 12.16
CA CYS A 146 -4.14 6.47 12.11
C CYS A 146 -4.69 6.69 13.53
N THR A 147 -4.82 7.94 13.92
CA THR A 147 -5.36 8.36 15.22
C THR A 147 -6.61 9.20 14.98
N LYS A 148 -7.26 9.68 16.05
CA LYS A 148 -8.38 10.62 15.93
C LYS A 148 -7.98 11.96 15.28
N GLN A 149 -6.68 12.23 15.18
CA GLN A 149 -6.10 13.41 14.54
C GLN A 149 -5.73 13.15 13.07
N THR A 150 -5.92 11.93 12.57
CA THR A 150 -5.63 11.59 11.18
C THR A 150 -6.86 11.83 10.33
N ASP A 151 -6.78 12.83 9.47
CA ASP A 151 -7.79 13.06 8.44
C ASP A 151 -7.41 12.32 7.15
N VAL A 152 -8.36 11.59 6.59
CA VAL A 152 -8.23 10.95 5.28
C VAL A 152 -9.10 11.72 4.29
N TYR A 153 -8.46 12.35 3.32
CA TYR A 153 -9.13 13.09 2.26
C TYR A 153 -9.26 12.19 1.04
N TRP A 154 -10.46 11.66 0.84
CA TRP A 154 -10.82 11.00 -0.41
C TRP A 154 -10.93 12.09 -1.48
N GLY A 155 -10.38 11.85 -2.67
CA GLY A 155 -10.44 12.76 -3.81
C GLY A 155 -11.86 12.97 -4.30
N LEU A 156 -12.68 13.70 -3.55
CA LEU A 156 -13.88 14.34 -4.04
C LEU A 156 -13.48 15.78 -4.30
N HIS A 157 -13.48 16.14 -5.60
CA HIS A 157 -13.49 17.49 -6.23
C HIS A 157 -12.47 17.65 -7.36
#